data_AF-A0A8D8XEL7-F1
#
_entry.id   AF-A0A8D8XEL7-F1
#
_cell.length_a   1.000
_cell.length_b   1.000
_cell.length_c   1.000
_cell.angle_alpha   90.00
_cell.angle_beta   90.00
_cell.angle_gamma   90.00
#
_symmetry.space_group_name_H-M   'P 1'
#
loop_
_entity.id
_entity.type
_entity.pdbx_description
1 polymer ?
#
loop_
_entity_poly.entity_id
_entity_poly.type
_entity_poly.pdbx_seq_one_letter_code
_entity_poly.pdbx_strand_id
1 'polypeptide(L)'
;MNEKKKNMVSKTFYQQVRSSERQSLVGPPESMREHVVAASKAMRQGNWQNCVNFVINEKMNAKVWDLFYESSVVRDMLTRLIKEEALRTYLFTFSHVYQSISINTLAQMFQMENSSVHSIISKMIINEELMASLDDPTQTVVMHRSEPSRLQSLALQLADKVNNFVDSNERIFEMKQGNFFQRPGYQRNQQNQRGGDGNQGGEGGGRNQNQGGGEWNNRRQNRNQNQQNRENYQQNRENYQQNRETYQQNRENYQQKRDNYQQNRDNYQQNRENYQQNRENYQQNREKEREREERERGITVKMAGLLIKVPTLFFNASFFNIGCVFLTL
;
A
#
# COMPACT_ATOMS: atom_id res chain seq x y z
N MET A 1 12.93 -20.47 -7.89
CA MET A 1 13.93 -19.67 -7.18
C MET A 1 13.37 -18.27 -7.04
N ASN A 2 13.35 -17.77 -5.81
CA ASN A 2 12.44 -16.73 -5.34
C ASN A 2 12.62 -15.40 -6.06
N GLU A 3 11.75 -15.07 -7.02
CA GLU A 3 11.42 -13.67 -7.27
C GLU A 3 10.84 -13.14 -5.95
N LYS A 4 11.67 -12.47 -5.14
CA LYS A 4 11.21 -11.73 -3.96
C LYS A 4 10.05 -10.86 -4.43
N LYS A 5 8.82 -11.22 -4.01
CA LYS A 5 7.60 -10.44 -4.32
C LYS A 5 7.95 -8.97 -4.14
N LYS A 6 7.76 -8.17 -5.20
CA LYS A 6 7.95 -6.72 -5.19
C LYS A 6 6.91 -6.11 -4.25
N ASN A 7 7.15 -6.23 -2.95
CA ASN A 7 6.32 -5.64 -1.92
C ASN A 7 6.48 -4.13 -2.05
N MET A 8 5.35 -3.44 -2.22
CA MET A 8 5.34 -1.99 -2.39
C MET A 8 5.80 -1.32 -1.10
N VAL A 9 7.05 -0.86 -1.07
CA VAL A 9 7.68 -0.22 0.10
C VAL A 9 7.02 1.13 0.42
N SER A 10 6.76 1.96 -0.60
CA SER A 10 6.12 3.26 -0.44
C SER A 10 4.94 3.43 -1.38
N LYS A 11 3.73 3.50 -0.80
CA LYS A 11 2.49 3.74 -1.53
C LYS A 11 2.40 5.16 -2.09
N THR A 12 2.91 6.15 -1.36
CA THR A 12 2.87 7.57 -1.75
C THR A 12 3.79 7.85 -2.95
N PHE A 13 5.01 7.31 -2.92
CA PHE A 13 5.93 7.42 -4.04
C PHE A 13 5.38 6.71 -5.28
N TYR A 14 4.85 5.50 -5.12
CA TYR A 14 4.24 4.74 -6.21
C TYR A 14 3.08 5.49 -6.88
N GLN A 15 2.21 6.12 -6.07
CA GLN A 15 1.14 6.97 -6.58
C GLN A 15 1.68 8.16 -7.37
N GLN A 16 2.74 8.83 -6.89
CA GLN A 16 3.34 9.97 -7.59
C GLN A 16 3.91 9.59 -8.96
N VAL A 17 4.62 8.45 -9.04
CA VAL A 17 5.15 7.93 -10.32
C VAL A 17 4.00 7.59 -11.27
N ARG A 18 2.97 6.87 -10.81
CA ARG A 18 1.80 6.54 -11.64
C ARG A 18 1.03 7.77 -12.11
N SER A 19 0.88 8.80 -11.27
CA SER A 19 0.23 10.05 -11.67
C SER A 19 1.01 10.74 -12.79
N SER A 20 2.35 10.73 -12.74
CA SER A 20 3.18 11.28 -13.82
C SER A 20 3.13 10.47 -15.12
N GLU A 21 2.87 9.16 -15.05
CA GLU A 21 2.76 8.29 -16.24
C GLU A 21 1.39 8.42 -16.93
N ARG A 22 0.37 8.89 -16.20
CA ARG A 22 -0.98 9.16 -16.74
C ARG A 22 -1.08 10.49 -17.47
N GLN A 23 -0.15 11.41 -17.25
CA GLN A 23 -0.12 12.69 -17.96
C GLN A 23 0.24 12.44 -19.43
N SER A 24 -0.63 12.89 -20.34
CA SER A 24 -0.46 12.71 -21.79
C SER A 24 0.67 13.56 -22.36
N LEU A 25 0.94 14.72 -21.76
CA LEU A 25 2.05 15.60 -22.10
C LEU A 25 2.92 15.80 -20.86
N VAL A 26 4.15 15.31 -20.92
CA VAL A 26 5.15 15.52 -19.87
C VAL A 26 6.12 16.59 -20.37
N GLY A 27 6.01 17.79 -19.81
CA GLY A 27 6.98 18.87 -20.04
C GLY A 27 8.26 18.72 -19.20
N PRO A 28 9.25 19.60 -19.37
CA PRO A 28 10.41 19.68 -18.49
C PRO A 28 9.95 19.84 -17.03
N PRO A 29 10.61 19.18 -16.06
CA PRO A 29 10.17 19.22 -14.68
C PRO A 29 10.30 20.64 -14.12
N GLU A 30 9.24 21.16 -13.50
CA GLU A 30 9.25 22.47 -12.83
C GLU A 30 9.07 22.33 -11.31
N SER A 31 8.22 21.38 -10.91
CA SER A 31 7.95 21.08 -9.51
C SER A 31 9.04 20.18 -8.91
N MET A 32 9.30 20.32 -7.60
CA MET A 32 10.22 19.43 -6.88
C MET A 32 9.83 17.95 -7.04
N ARG A 33 8.52 17.67 -6.99
CA ARG A 33 8.01 16.30 -7.13
C ARG A 33 8.26 15.75 -8.53
N GLU A 34 8.14 16.58 -9.55
CA GLU A 34 8.38 16.20 -10.95
C GLU A 34 9.87 15.95 -11.19
N HIS A 35 10.76 16.77 -10.63
CA HIS A 35 12.20 16.56 -10.70
C HIS A 35 12.59 15.21 -10.10
N VAL A 36 12.08 14.85 -8.92
CA VAL A 36 12.35 13.55 -8.28
C VAL A 36 11.78 12.40 -9.11
N VAL A 37 10.59 12.55 -9.69
CA VAL A 37 10.01 11.51 -10.55
C VAL A 37 10.79 11.36 -11.85
N ALA A 38 11.20 12.45 -12.48
CA ALA A 38 12.05 12.44 -13.68
C ALA A 38 13.41 11.80 -13.39
N ALA A 39 14.03 12.14 -12.27
CA ALA A 39 15.25 11.50 -11.77
C ALA A 39 15.07 10.00 -11.59
N SER A 40 13.95 9.55 -10.99
CA SER A 40 13.67 8.12 -10.81
C SER A 40 13.50 7.37 -12.14
N LYS A 41 12.93 8.02 -13.17
CA LYS A 41 12.80 7.46 -14.52
C LYS A 41 14.16 7.34 -15.22
N ALA A 42 15.03 8.35 -15.09
CA ALA A 42 16.39 8.32 -15.62
C ALA A 42 17.25 7.26 -14.90
N MET A 43 17.10 7.14 -13.59
CA MET A 43 17.77 6.14 -12.76
C MET A 43 17.36 4.71 -13.14
N ARG A 44 16.08 4.49 -13.47
CA ARG A 44 15.59 3.20 -13.98
C ARG A 44 16.28 2.78 -15.29
N GLN A 45 16.69 3.74 -16.11
CA GLN A 45 17.44 3.46 -17.34
C GLN A 45 18.96 3.29 -17.08
N GLY A 46 19.42 3.52 -15.85
CA GLY A 46 20.84 3.50 -15.49
C GLY A 46 21.60 4.77 -15.89
N ASN A 47 20.93 5.84 -16.31
CA ASN A 47 21.57 7.11 -16.65
C ASN A 47 21.77 7.97 -15.40
N TRP A 48 22.93 7.83 -14.76
CA TRP A 48 23.26 8.55 -13.53
C TRP A 48 23.44 10.06 -13.76
N GLN A 49 23.98 10.48 -14.91
CA GLN A 49 24.22 11.90 -15.20
C GLN A 49 22.90 12.68 -15.26
N ASN A 50 21.91 12.16 -15.99
CA ASN A 50 20.60 12.78 -16.06
C ASN A 50 19.91 12.77 -14.69
N CYS A 51 20.06 11.69 -13.91
CA CYS A 51 19.54 11.63 -12.55
C CYS A 51 20.13 12.74 -11.66
N VAL A 52 21.45 12.90 -11.67
CA VAL A 52 22.16 13.95 -10.92
C VAL A 52 21.74 15.33 -11.41
N ASN A 53 21.64 15.56 -12.72
CA ASN A 53 21.19 16.85 -13.28
C ASN A 53 19.76 17.22 -12.85
N PHE A 54 18.86 16.24 -12.74
CA PHE A 54 17.50 16.49 -12.26
C PHE A 54 17.45 16.73 -10.74
N VAL A 55 18.33 16.12 -9.95
CA VAL A 55 18.38 16.27 -8.48
C VAL A 55 19.15 17.51 -8.03
N ILE A 56 20.27 17.79 -8.68
CA ILE A 56 21.19 18.91 -8.44
C ILE A 56 21.01 19.94 -9.56
N ASN A 57 19.78 20.39 -9.74
CA ASN A 57 19.47 21.54 -10.59
C ASN A 57 19.57 22.82 -9.76
N GLU A 58 19.92 23.96 -10.38
CA GLU A 58 19.93 25.28 -9.74
C GLU A 58 18.59 25.58 -9.03
N LYS A 59 17.48 25.19 -9.65
CA LYS A 59 16.12 25.31 -9.09
C LYS A 59 15.88 24.44 -7.84
N MET A 60 16.49 23.26 -7.76
CA MET A 60 16.38 22.38 -6.59
C MET A 60 17.38 22.75 -5.50
N ASN A 61 18.56 23.25 -5.89
CA ASN A 61 19.57 23.76 -4.99
C ASN A 61 19.00 24.92 -4.16
N ALA A 62 18.44 25.94 -4.82
CA ALA A 62 17.86 27.10 -4.15
C ALA A 62 16.67 26.76 -3.23
N LYS A 63 15.93 25.68 -3.53
CA LYS A 63 14.72 25.29 -2.77
C LYS A 63 14.99 24.35 -1.60
N VAL A 64 16.02 23.51 -1.70
CA VAL A 64 16.23 22.40 -0.74
C VAL A 64 17.67 22.35 -0.28
N TRP A 65 18.62 22.30 -1.22
CA TRP A 65 20.01 21.98 -0.85
C TRP A 65 20.77 23.14 -0.23
N ASP A 66 20.44 24.40 -0.58
CA ASP A 66 21.05 25.60 0.01
C ASP A 66 20.51 25.93 1.41
N LEU A 67 19.45 25.23 1.86
CA LEU A 67 18.93 25.36 3.23
C LEU A 67 19.75 24.58 4.26
N PHE A 68 20.68 23.72 3.82
CA PHE A 68 21.56 22.96 4.70
C PHE A 68 22.84 23.74 5.02
N TYR A 69 23.34 23.60 6.26
CA TYR A 69 24.59 24.23 6.71
C TYR A 69 25.81 23.77 5.89
N GLU A 70 25.87 22.50 5.49
CA GLU A 70 26.95 21.91 4.69
C GLU A 70 26.39 21.34 3.37
N SER A 71 25.97 22.24 2.48
CA SER A 71 25.31 21.86 1.22
C SER A 71 26.23 21.09 0.26
N SER A 72 27.54 21.35 0.26
CA SER A 72 28.52 20.68 -0.61
C SER A 72 28.71 19.21 -0.25
N VAL A 73 28.93 18.88 1.04
CA VAL A 73 29.15 17.51 1.50
C VAL A 73 27.94 16.62 1.23
N VAL A 74 26.73 17.16 1.44
CA VAL A 74 25.49 16.43 1.15
C VAL A 74 25.34 16.16 -0.35
N ARG A 75 25.70 17.12 -1.22
CA ARG A 75 25.66 16.95 -2.69
C ARG A 75 26.63 15.87 -3.15
N ASP A 76 27.85 15.85 -2.60
CA ASP A 76 28.86 14.84 -2.94
C ASP A 76 28.43 13.45 -2.46
N MET A 77 27.89 13.37 -1.24
CA MET A 77 27.34 12.13 -0.69
C MET A 77 26.18 11.59 -1.54
N LEU A 78 25.24 12.44 -1.94
CA LEU A 78 24.12 12.06 -2.81
C LEU A 78 24.61 11.62 -4.19
N THR A 79 25.58 12.34 -4.77
CA THR A 79 26.15 11.98 -6.07
C THR A 79 26.78 10.58 -6.02
N ARG A 80 27.51 10.27 -4.95
CA ARG A 80 28.09 8.93 -4.74
C ARG A 80 26.99 7.87 -4.62
N LEU A 81 25.96 8.09 -3.79
CA LEU A 81 24.86 7.13 -3.63
C LEU A 81 24.06 6.93 -4.92
N ILE A 82 23.80 7.99 -5.69
CA ILE A 82 23.11 7.90 -6.99
C ILE A 82 23.92 7.05 -7.96
N LYS A 83 25.26 7.23 -8.02
CA LYS A 83 26.13 6.40 -8.87
C LYS A 83 26.08 4.92 -8.48
N GLU A 84 26.19 4.62 -7.18
CA GLU A 84 26.12 3.24 -6.68
C GLU A 84 24.78 2.57 -7.01
N GLU A 85 23.66 3.26 -6.77
CA GLU A 85 22.33 2.70 -7.03
C GLU A 85 21.97 2.67 -8.52
N ALA A 86 22.47 3.62 -9.33
CA ALA A 86 22.31 3.59 -10.77
C ALA A 86 23.04 2.39 -11.40
N LEU A 87 24.24 2.06 -10.91
CA LEU A 87 24.97 0.86 -11.32
C LEU A 87 24.18 -0.41 -11.01
N ARG A 88 23.66 -0.55 -9.78
CA ARG A 88 22.82 -1.69 -9.38
C ARG A 88 21.60 -1.82 -10.29
N THR A 89 20.90 -0.71 -10.51
CA THR A 89 19.69 -0.67 -11.35
C THR A 89 19.99 -0.99 -12.82
N TYR A 90 21.13 -0.53 -13.33
CA TYR A 90 21.60 -0.82 -14.68
C TYR A 90 21.85 -2.32 -14.85
N LEU A 91 22.56 -2.95 -13.91
CA LEU A 91 22.81 -4.39 -13.94
C LEU A 91 21.51 -5.20 -13.84
N PHE A 92 20.54 -4.78 -13.04
CA PHE A 92 19.23 -5.45 -12.98
C PHE A 92 18.41 -5.31 -14.27
N THR A 93 18.48 -4.16 -14.92
CA THR A 93 17.68 -3.91 -16.12
C THR A 93 18.27 -4.62 -17.33
N PHE A 94 19.60 -4.67 -17.44
CA PHE A 94 20.30 -5.19 -18.60
C PHE A 94 21.00 -6.55 -18.36
N SER A 95 20.76 -7.21 -17.21
CA SER A 95 21.31 -8.56 -16.90
C SER A 95 21.06 -9.55 -18.04
N HIS A 96 19.85 -9.55 -18.59
CA HIS A 96 19.40 -10.48 -19.62
C HIS A 96 20.04 -10.29 -21.00
N VAL A 97 20.60 -9.10 -21.29
CA VAL A 97 21.19 -8.79 -22.61
C VAL A 97 22.67 -9.14 -22.62
N TYR A 98 23.36 -8.94 -21.49
CA TYR A 98 24.80 -9.12 -21.40
C TYR A 98 25.19 -10.55 -21.04
N GLN A 99 26.18 -11.10 -21.74
CA GLN A 99 26.77 -12.40 -21.42
C GLN A 99 28.05 -12.26 -20.59
N SER A 100 28.88 -11.28 -20.91
CA SER A 100 30.05 -10.90 -20.12
C SER A 100 30.23 -9.39 -20.17
N ILE A 101 30.66 -8.80 -19.04
CA ILE A 101 30.90 -7.36 -18.91
C ILE A 101 32.22 -7.17 -18.14
N SER A 102 33.09 -6.27 -18.59
CA SER A 102 34.31 -5.93 -17.85
C SER A 102 34.02 -4.90 -16.74
N ILE A 103 34.67 -5.07 -15.58
CA ILE A 103 34.58 -4.12 -14.46
C ILE A 103 35.16 -2.76 -14.86
N ASN A 104 36.24 -2.77 -15.65
CA ASN A 104 36.91 -1.56 -16.12
C ASN A 104 35.99 -0.68 -16.98
N THR A 105 35.21 -1.28 -17.88
CA THR A 105 34.21 -0.55 -18.67
C THR A 105 33.11 0.04 -17.79
N LEU A 106 32.64 -0.70 -16.78
CA LEU A 106 31.64 -0.20 -15.82
C LEU A 106 32.18 0.96 -14.99
N ALA A 107 33.42 0.87 -14.51
CA ALA A 107 34.06 1.92 -13.74
C ALA A 107 34.22 3.22 -14.55
N GLN A 108 34.60 3.12 -15.83
CA GLN A 108 34.66 4.27 -16.73
C GLN A 108 33.27 4.86 -17.01
N MET A 109 32.27 4.01 -17.26
CA MET A 109 30.90 4.45 -17.57
C MET A 109 30.25 5.20 -16.41
N PHE A 110 30.45 4.73 -15.17
CA PHE A 110 29.88 5.33 -13.97
C PHE A 110 30.82 6.31 -13.25
N GLN A 111 32.06 6.47 -13.75
CA GLN A 111 33.12 7.29 -13.15
C GLN A 111 33.29 6.98 -11.66
N MET A 112 33.59 5.71 -11.38
CA MET A 112 33.80 5.16 -10.04
C MET A 112 35.11 4.38 -9.98
N GLU A 113 35.60 4.13 -8.77
CA GLU A 113 36.79 3.30 -8.58
C GLU A 113 36.47 1.81 -8.84
N ASN A 114 37.38 1.10 -9.51
CA ASN A 114 37.30 -0.33 -9.76
C ASN A 114 37.01 -1.14 -8.48
N SER A 115 37.67 -0.80 -7.37
CA SER A 115 37.49 -1.45 -6.05
C SER A 115 36.06 -1.32 -5.52
N SER A 116 35.45 -0.15 -5.70
CA SER A 116 34.07 0.12 -5.29
C SER A 116 33.07 -0.65 -6.16
N VAL A 117 33.28 -0.66 -7.49
CA VAL A 117 32.43 -1.41 -8.43
C VAL A 117 32.52 -2.92 -8.14
N HIS A 118 33.74 -3.44 -7.94
CA HIS A 118 33.97 -4.83 -7.56
C HIS A 118 33.21 -5.18 -6.27
N SER A 119 33.38 -4.38 -5.21
CA SER A 119 32.70 -4.61 -3.92
C SER A 119 31.17 -4.62 -4.03
N ILE A 120 30.60 -3.73 -4.84
CA ILE A 120 29.15 -3.65 -5.08
C ILE A 120 28.66 -4.90 -5.80
N ILE A 121 29.35 -5.32 -6.87
CA ILE A 121 28.98 -6.49 -7.67
C ILE A 121 29.12 -7.76 -6.83
N SER A 122 30.22 -7.93 -6.08
CA SER A 122 30.41 -9.07 -5.18
C SER A 122 29.28 -9.15 -4.15
N LYS A 123 28.87 -8.00 -3.57
CA LYS A 123 27.74 -7.95 -2.64
C LYS A 123 26.41 -8.35 -3.29
N MET A 124 26.16 -7.95 -4.54
CA MET A 124 24.96 -8.33 -5.28
C MET A 124 24.91 -9.83 -5.60
N ILE A 125 26.07 -10.44 -5.92
CA ILE A 125 26.18 -11.88 -6.17
C ILE A 125 25.93 -12.66 -4.88
N ILE A 126 26.54 -12.25 -3.75
CA ILE A 126 26.37 -12.91 -2.44
C ILE A 126 24.91 -12.82 -1.96
N ASN A 127 24.25 -11.69 -2.18
CA ASN A 127 22.84 -11.51 -1.81
C ASN A 127 21.86 -12.27 -2.74
N GLU A 128 22.37 -13.03 -3.71
CA GLU A 128 21.61 -13.74 -4.75
C GLU A 128 20.70 -12.82 -5.55
N GLU A 129 21.09 -11.55 -5.71
CA GLU A 129 20.32 -10.56 -6.48
C GLU A 129 20.67 -10.63 -7.97
N LEU A 130 21.89 -11.05 -8.29
CA LEU A 130 22.39 -11.18 -9.65
C LEU A 130 22.93 -12.60 -9.88
N MET A 131 22.41 -13.30 -10.89
CA MET A 131 22.90 -14.62 -11.29
C MET A 131 24.15 -14.48 -12.16
N ALA A 132 25.26 -14.12 -11.54
CA ALA A 132 26.53 -13.91 -12.22
C ALA A 132 27.71 -14.48 -11.41
N SER A 133 28.77 -14.83 -12.12
CA SER A 133 30.06 -15.18 -11.54
C SER A 133 31.10 -14.14 -11.89
N LEU A 134 31.95 -13.79 -10.93
CA LEU A 134 33.06 -12.88 -11.11
C LEU A 134 34.34 -13.67 -11.42
N ASP A 135 35.05 -13.29 -12.47
CA ASP A 135 36.38 -13.81 -12.79
C ASP A 135 37.45 -12.81 -12.34
N ASP A 136 38.24 -13.21 -11.34
CA ASP A 136 39.24 -12.38 -10.66
C ASP A 136 40.45 -11.96 -11.55
N PRO A 137 41.09 -12.86 -12.33
CA PRO A 137 42.23 -12.48 -13.17
C PRO A 137 41.88 -11.58 -14.35
N THR A 138 40.69 -11.76 -14.96
CA THR A 138 40.27 -10.92 -16.10
C THR A 138 39.43 -9.71 -15.69
N GLN A 139 39.02 -9.63 -14.41
CA GLN A 139 38.11 -8.60 -13.90
C GLN A 139 36.83 -8.49 -14.75
N THR A 140 36.25 -9.63 -15.11
CA THR A 140 35.01 -9.70 -15.89
C THR A 140 33.90 -10.40 -15.12
N VAL A 141 32.67 -9.92 -15.30
CA VAL A 141 31.44 -10.50 -14.77
C VAL A 141 30.81 -11.34 -15.87
N VAL A 142 30.67 -12.64 -15.65
CA VAL A 142 29.99 -13.56 -16.55
C VAL A 142 28.58 -13.81 -16.04
N MET A 143 27.58 -13.48 -16.86
CA MET A 143 26.16 -13.66 -16.51
C MET A 143 25.71 -15.08 -16.85
N HIS A 144 25.00 -15.73 -15.92
CA HIS A 144 24.44 -17.05 -16.13
C HIS A 144 23.00 -16.87 -16.63
N ARG A 145 22.67 -17.39 -17.81
CA ARG A 145 21.36 -17.23 -18.47
C ARG A 145 20.24 -18.08 -17.84
N SER A 146 20.18 -18.13 -16.52
CA SER A 146 19.19 -18.92 -15.77
C SER A 146 17.90 -18.14 -15.45
N GLU A 147 17.70 -16.96 -16.04
CA GLU A 147 16.42 -16.26 -15.93
C GLU A 147 15.32 -17.04 -16.68
N PRO A 148 14.20 -17.36 -16.02
CA PRO A 148 13.11 -18.09 -16.67
C PRO A 148 12.53 -17.27 -17.82
N SER A 149 12.21 -17.93 -18.93
CA SER A 149 11.56 -17.28 -20.06
C SER A 149 10.25 -16.62 -19.63
N ARG A 150 9.76 -15.63 -20.38
CA ARG A 150 8.48 -14.95 -20.06
C ARG A 150 7.31 -15.93 -19.89
N LEU A 151 7.31 -17.04 -20.62
CA LEU A 151 6.30 -18.08 -20.47
C LEU A 151 6.49 -18.86 -19.15
N GLN A 152 7.73 -19.21 -18.81
CA GLN A 152 8.07 -19.87 -17.56
C GLN A 152 7.74 -18.98 -16.35
N SER A 153 8.03 -17.68 -16.40
CA SER A 153 7.69 -16.75 -15.33
C SER A 153 6.17 -16.58 -15.17
N LEU A 154 5.41 -16.50 -16.26
CA LEU A 154 3.94 -16.50 -16.20
C LEU A 154 3.38 -17.80 -15.62
N ALA A 155 3.96 -18.95 -15.99
CA ALA A 155 3.57 -20.25 -15.44
C ALA A 155 3.87 -20.35 -13.94
N LEU A 156 5.03 -19.87 -13.49
CA LEU A 156 5.38 -19.79 -12.06
C LEU A 156 4.41 -18.87 -11.30
N GLN A 157 4.09 -17.70 -11.85
CA GLN A 157 3.11 -16.79 -11.25
C GLN A 157 1.70 -17.40 -11.17
N LEU A 158 1.32 -18.17 -12.19
CA LEU A 158 0.04 -18.89 -12.18
C LEU A 158 0.06 -20.00 -11.12
N ALA A 159 1.14 -20.77 -11.01
CA ALA A 159 1.29 -21.81 -9.99
C ALA A 159 1.17 -21.21 -8.58
N ASP A 160 1.82 -20.08 -8.30
CA ASP A 160 1.67 -19.37 -7.04
C ASP A 160 0.21 -18.94 -6.80
N LYS A 161 -0.47 -18.41 -7.81
CA LYS A 161 -1.89 -18.03 -7.69
C LYS A 161 -2.78 -19.24 -7.43
N VAL A 162 -2.53 -20.36 -8.09
CA VAL A 162 -3.26 -21.61 -7.86
C VAL A 162 -3.03 -22.11 -6.44
N ASN A 163 -1.79 -22.07 -5.92
CA ASN A 163 -1.51 -22.41 -4.53
C ASN A 163 -2.28 -21.49 -3.56
N ASN A 164 -2.25 -20.17 -3.78
CA ASN A 164 -3.04 -19.24 -2.97
C ASN A 164 -4.56 -19.51 -3.05
N PHE A 165 -5.06 -20.00 -4.19
CA PHE A 165 -6.46 -20.41 -4.34
C PHE A 165 -6.76 -21.70 -3.59
N VAL A 166 -5.85 -22.68 -3.62
CA VAL A 166 -5.98 -23.92 -2.83
C VAL A 166 -6.00 -23.59 -1.34
N ASP A 167 -5.05 -22.80 -0.85
CA ASP A 167 -5.01 -22.34 0.55
C ASP A 167 -6.30 -21.60 0.95
N SER A 168 -6.82 -20.75 0.06
CA SER A 168 -8.09 -20.04 0.28
C SER A 168 -9.29 -21.00 0.34
N ASN A 169 -9.30 -22.02 -0.51
CA ASN A 169 -10.34 -23.04 -0.53
C ASN A 169 -10.28 -23.92 0.72
N GLU A 170 -9.08 -24.31 1.18
CA GLU A 170 -8.88 -25.06 2.42
C GLU A 170 -9.38 -24.26 3.63
N ARG A 171 -9.03 -22.97 3.74
CA ARG A 171 -9.56 -22.09 4.81
C ARG A 171 -11.08 -22.00 4.80
N ILE A 172 -11.69 -21.85 3.63
CA ILE A 172 -13.16 -21.82 3.49
C ILE A 172 -13.75 -23.18 3.88
N PHE A 173 -13.10 -24.28 3.51
CA PHE A 173 -13.53 -25.62 3.84
C PHE A 173 -13.48 -25.87 5.35
N GLU A 174 -12.39 -25.52 6.04
CA GLU A 174 -12.25 -25.60 7.50
C GLU A 174 -13.32 -24.76 8.22
N MET A 175 -13.57 -23.53 7.76
CA MET A 175 -14.64 -22.67 8.30
C MET A 175 -16.03 -23.31 8.13
N LYS A 176 -16.27 -24.03 7.03
CA LYS A 176 -17.53 -24.76 6.81
C LYS A 176 -17.62 -26.04 7.64
N GLN A 177 -16.49 -26.70 7.91
CA GLN A 177 -16.42 -27.96 8.63
C GLN A 177 -16.50 -27.78 10.16
N GLY A 178 -16.05 -26.64 10.70
CA GLY A 178 -16.14 -26.26 12.11
C GLY A 178 -17.58 -26.17 12.67
N ASN A 179 -18.59 -26.10 11.80
CA ASN A 179 -20.01 -26.13 12.17
C ASN A 179 -20.69 -27.50 11.96
N PHE A 180 -19.97 -28.50 11.45
CA PHE A 180 -20.56 -29.82 11.13
C PHE A 180 -20.25 -30.90 12.18
N PHE A 181 -19.19 -30.72 12.98
CA PHE A 181 -18.73 -31.72 13.97
C PHE A 181 -19.22 -31.51 15.41
N GLN A 182 -19.99 -30.45 15.71
CA GLN A 182 -20.77 -30.35 16.95
C GLN A 182 -22.23 -30.78 16.74
N ARG A 183 -22.43 -32.02 16.27
CA ARG A 183 -23.68 -32.77 16.40
C ARG A 183 -23.40 -33.96 17.32
N PRO A 184 -23.93 -34.01 18.55
CA PRO A 184 -23.72 -35.16 19.42
C PRO A 184 -24.53 -36.35 18.87
N GLY A 185 -23.84 -37.47 18.68
CA GLY A 185 -24.46 -38.78 18.65
C GLY A 185 -24.51 -39.46 17.28
N TYR A 186 -23.41 -40.09 16.87
CA TYR A 186 -23.46 -41.34 16.12
C TYR A 186 -22.17 -42.14 16.38
N GLN A 187 -22.06 -42.66 17.61
CA GLN A 187 -21.06 -43.67 17.94
C GLN A 187 -21.67 -45.04 17.65
N ARG A 188 -21.23 -45.59 16.52
CA ARG A 188 -21.61 -46.84 15.89
C ARG A 188 -21.22 -48.01 16.80
N ASN A 189 -22.22 -48.61 17.46
CA ASN A 189 -22.07 -49.87 18.19
C ASN A 189 -21.83 -50.99 17.17
N GLN A 190 -20.59 -51.49 17.08
CA GLN A 190 -20.19 -52.54 16.16
C GLN A 190 -19.42 -53.61 16.94
N GLN A 191 -20.13 -54.38 17.77
CA GLN A 191 -19.57 -55.59 18.38
C GLN A 191 -20.68 -56.57 18.78
N ASN A 192 -21.08 -57.43 17.84
CA ASN A 192 -21.43 -58.84 18.09
C ASN A 192 -21.95 -59.49 16.80
N GLN A 193 -21.04 -60.02 16.00
CA GLN A 193 -21.32 -61.10 15.05
C GLN A 193 -20.07 -62.00 14.99
N ARG A 194 -20.01 -62.95 15.91
CA ARG A 194 -19.14 -64.14 15.83
C ARG A 194 -19.97 -65.34 16.25
N GLY A 195 -20.03 -66.32 15.36
CA GLY A 195 -20.34 -67.70 15.70
C GLY A 195 -21.54 -68.27 14.96
N GLY A 196 -21.28 -69.27 14.11
CA GLY A 196 -22.28 -70.29 13.80
C GLY A 196 -22.44 -70.64 12.32
N ASP A 197 -21.37 -71.13 11.71
CA ASP A 197 -21.42 -71.98 10.52
C ASP A 197 -22.16 -73.29 10.87
N GLY A 198 -23.03 -73.81 10.00
CA GLY A 198 -23.78 -75.03 10.30
C GLY A 198 -24.96 -75.38 9.38
N ASN A 199 -24.63 -75.77 8.14
CA ASN A 199 -25.09 -77.00 7.48
C ASN A 199 -26.59 -77.26 7.16
N GLN A 200 -26.82 -77.51 5.86
CA GLN A 200 -27.70 -78.52 5.23
C GLN A 200 -29.20 -78.59 5.59
N GLY A 201 -30.03 -78.29 4.57
CA GLY A 201 -30.97 -79.23 3.95
C GLY A 201 -32.16 -79.78 4.77
N GLY A 202 -33.36 -79.63 4.23
CA GLY A 202 -34.49 -80.47 4.65
C GLY A 202 -35.86 -79.86 4.39
N GLU A 203 -36.54 -80.34 3.36
CA GLU A 203 -38.01 -80.39 3.28
C GLU A 203 -38.60 -81.03 4.54
N GLY A 204 -39.76 -80.56 4.98
CA GLY A 204 -40.57 -81.30 5.97
C GLY A 204 -41.56 -80.41 6.70
N GLY A 205 -42.85 -80.61 6.43
CA GLY A 205 -43.94 -79.86 7.04
C GLY A 205 -44.10 -80.05 8.55
N GLY A 206 -44.88 -79.17 9.17
CA GLY A 206 -45.23 -79.31 10.59
C GLY A 206 -46.17 -78.21 11.08
N ARG A 207 -47.36 -78.65 11.49
CA ARG A 207 -48.51 -77.91 12.01
C ARG A 207 -48.22 -76.92 13.17
N ASN A 208 -48.88 -75.76 13.07
CA ASN A 208 -49.82 -75.18 14.04
C ASN A 208 -49.38 -75.01 15.52
N GLN A 209 -49.34 -73.76 16.01
CA GLN A 209 -50.30 -73.19 16.99
C GLN A 209 -49.68 -72.03 17.78
N ASN A 210 -50.50 -71.00 17.98
CA ASN A 210 -50.54 -70.11 19.14
C ASN A 210 -49.62 -68.87 19.17
N GLN A 211 -50.17 -67.68 18.82
CA GLN A 211 -49.83 -66.40 19.46
C GLN A 211 -50.79 -65.27 19.04
N GLY A 212 -52.01 -65.28 19.57
CA GLY A 212 -52.88 -64.10 19.61
C GLY A 212 -52.57 -63.28 20.86
N GLY A 213 -51.79 -62.21 20.75
CA GLY A 213 -51.48 -61.34 21.89
C GLY A 213 -50.47 -60.22 21.66
N GLY A 214 -49.69 -60.25 20.57
CA GLY A 214 -48.61 -59.28 20.32
C GLY A 214 -48.99 -58.03 19.51
N GLU A 215 -50.13 -58.02 18.81
CA GLU A 215 -50.42 -56.99 17.80
C GLU A 215 -50.96 -55.66 18.38
N TRP A 216 -51.63 -55.68 19.53
CA TRP A 216 -52.18 -54.46 20.13
C TRP A 216 -51.12 -53.59 20.82
N ASN A 217 -50.09 -54.20 21.42
CA ASN A 217 -48.98 -53.47 22.05
C ASN A 217 -48.07 -52.82 21.01
N ASN A 218 -47.82 -53.49 19.88
CA ASN A 218 -47.04 -52.94 18.78
C ASN A 218 -47.69 -51.69 18.17
N ARG A 219 -49.03 -51.67 18.03
CA ARG A 219 -49.75 -50.50 17.48
C ARG A 219 -49.69 -49.27 18.40
N ARG A 220 -49.69 -49.48 19.71
CA ARG A 220 -49.65 -48.42 20.73
C ARG A 220 -48.25 -47.82 20.87
N GLN A 221 -47.21 -48.65 20.83
CA GLN A 221 -45.81 -48.20 20.77
C GLN A 221 -45.51 -47.42 19.50
N ASN A 222 -45.99 -47.90 18.34
CA ASN A 222 -45.76 -47.22 17.07
C ASN A 222 -46.48 -45.87 16.99
N ARG A 223 -47.66 -45.72 17.62
CA ARG A 223 -48.36 -44.42 17.75
C ARG A 223 -47.60 -43.44 18.66
N ASN A 224 -47.04 -43.89 19.78
CA ASN A 224 -46.22 -43.05 20.67
C ASN A 224 -44.90 -42.62 20.00
N GLN A 225 -44.24 -43.50 19.26
CA GLN A 225 -43.05 -43.15 18.48
C GLN A 225 -43.35 -42.13 17.40
N ASN A 226 -44.48 -42.26 16.71
CA ASN A 226 -44.86 -41.31 15.67
C ASN A 226 -45.22 -39.93 16.25
N GLN A 227 -45.78 -39.89 17.46
CA GLN A 227 -46.08 -38.64 18.18
C GLN A 227 -44.81 -37.93 18.64
N GLN A 228 -43.84 -38.67 19.22
CA GLN A 228 -42.53 -38.14 19.57
C GLN A 228 -41.74 -37.64 18.35
N ASN A 229 -41.79 -38.38 17.23
CA ASN A 229 -41.17 -37.91 15.98
C ASN A 229 -41.79 -36.58 15.52
N ARG A 230 -43.11 -36.42 15.64
CA ARG A 230 -43.79 -35.20 15.23
C ARG A 230 -43.36 -33.99 16.07
N GLU A 231 -43.26 -34.16 17.38
CA GLU A 231 -42.76 -33.14 18.31
C GLU A 231 -41.30 -32.78 18.02
N ASN A 232 -40.47 -33.77 17.71
CA ASN A 232 -39.06 -33.57 17.37
C ASN A 232 -38.90 -32.80 16.05
N TYR A 233 -39.73 -33.09 15.03
CA TYR A 233 -39.77 -32.30 13.79
C TYR A 233 -40.23 -30.85 14.02
N GLN A 234 -41.16 -30.64 14.96
CA GLN A 234 -41.69 -29.32 15.28
C GLN A 234 -40.65 -28.46 16.03
N GLN A 235 -39.96 -29.05 17.01
CA GLN A 235 -38.83 -28.40 17.68
C GLN A 235 -37.68 -28.10 16.73
N ASN A 236 -37.36 -29.02 15.82
CA ASN A 236 -36.30 -28.79 14.85
C ASN A 236 -36.67 -27.62 13.91
N ARG A 237 -37.94 -27.48 13.53
CA ARG A 237 -38.44 -26.34 12.73
C ARG A 237 -38.30 -25.01 13.48
N GLU A 238 -38.65 -24.95 14.76
CA GLU A 238 -38.49 -23.76 15.59
C GLU A 238 -37.02 -23.38 15.76
N ASN A 239 -36.14 -24.37 15.92
CA ASN A 239 -34.70 -24.16 16.05
C ASN A 239 -34.09 -23.59 14.74
N TYR A 240 -34.52 -24.09 13.58
CA TYR A 240 -34.16 -23.49 12.28
C TYR A 240 -34.64 -22.05 12.13
N GLN A 241 -35.81 -21.72 12.70
CA GLN A 241 -36.41 -20.40 12.63
C GLN A 241 -35.66 -19.38 13.52
N GLN A 242 -35.31 -19.78 14.75
CA GLN A 242 -34.46 -18.99 15.65
C GLN A 242 -33.06 -18.77 15.09
N ASN A 243 -32.47 -19.81 14.48
CA ASN A 243 -31.15 -19.69 13.88
C ASN A 243 -31.17 -18.69 12.70
N ARG A 244 -32.24 -18.70 11.90
CA ARG A 244 -32.45 -17.71 10.83
C ARG A 244 -32.52 -16.28 11.35
N GLU A 245 -33.20 -16.05 12.47
CA GLU A 245 -33.27 -14.74 13.12
C GLU A 245 -31.90 -14.28 13.65
N THR A 246 -31.11 -15.20 14.20
CA THR A 246 -29.76 -14.89 14.69
C THR A 246 -28.81 -14.51 13.54
N TYR A 247 -28.88 -15.21 12.41
CA TYR A 247 -28.14 -14.82 11.20
C TYR A 247 -28.57 -13.45 10.68
N GLN A 248 -29.85 -13.11 10.78
CA GLN A 248 -30.38 -11.83 10.34
C GLN A 248 -29.91 -10.68 11.25
N GLN A 249 -29.93 -10.88 12.57
CA GLN A 249 -29.37 -9.93 13.54
C GLN A 249 -27.85 -9.73 13.36
N ASN A 250 -27.10 -10.80 13.12
CA ASN A 250 -25.68 -10.69 12.84
C ASN A 250 -25.41 -9.89 11.57
N ARG A 251 -26.21 -10.09 10.52
CA ARG A 251 -26.11 -9.32 9.28
C ARG A 251 -26.35 -7.82 9.53
N GLU A 252 -27.35 -7.48 10.34
CA GLU A 252 -27.63 -6.10 10.73
C GLU A 252 -26.50 -5.48 11.57
N ASN A 253 -25.88 -6.23 12.48
CA ASN A 253 -24.73 -5.77 13.26
C ASN A 253 -23.52 -5.46 12.37
N TYR A 254 -23.23 -6.32 11.38
CA TYR A 254 -22.19 -6.05 10.39
C TYR A 254 -22.50 -4.81 9.52
N GLN A 255 -23.77 -4.61 9.17
CA GLN A 255 -24.22 -3.43 8.45
C GLN A 255 -23.99 -2.16 9.28
N GLN A 256 -24.39 -2.16 10.56
CA GLN A 256 -24.18 -1.03 11.47
C GLN A 256 -22.70 -0.71 11.68
N LYS A 257 -21.83 -1.72 11.83
CA LYS A 257 -20.39 -1.50 11.92
C LYS A 257 -19.86 -0.83 10.65
N ARG A 258 -20.29 -1.29 9.48
CA ARG A 258 -19.91 -0.69 8.19
C ARG A 258 -20.34 0.78 8.11
N ASP A 259 -21.54 1.11 8.54
CA ASP A 259 -22.06 2.48 8.53
C ASP A 259 -21.32 3.38 9.54
N ASN A 260 -20.92 2.84 10.71
CA ASN A 260 -20.10 3.55 11.68
C ASN A 260 -18.67 3.84 11.14
N TYR A 261 -18.04 2.86 10.49
CA TYR A 261 -16.76 3.09 9.79
C TYR A 261 -16.88 4.14 8.68
N GLN A 262 -18.01 4.16 7.97
CA GLN A 262 -18.29 5.16 6.94
C GLN A 262 -18.46 6.56 7.55
N GLN A 263 -19.24 6.71 8.63
CA GLN A 263 -19.41 7.98 9.33
C GLN A 263 -18.09 8.51 9.90
N ASN A 264 -17.27 7.64 10.49
CA ASN A 264 -15.94 8.04 10.96
C ASN A 264 -15.06 8.54 9.80
N ARG A 265 -15.08 7.84 8.67
CA ARG A 265 -14.35 8.27 7.47
C ARG A 265 -14.79 9.65 6.99
N ASP A 266 -16.10 9.91 6.98
CA ASP A 266 -16.66 11.18 6.53
C ASP A 266 -16.34 12.31 7.54
N ASN A 267 -16.32 12.01 8.84
CA ASN A 267 -15.90 12.96 9.89
C ASN A 267 -14.40 13.33 9.77
N TYR A 268 -13.52 12.34 9.52
CA TYR A 268 -12.10 12.62 9.22
C TYR A 268 -11.94 13.49 7.96
N GLN A 269 -12.81 13.31 6.97
CA GLN A 269 -12.78 14.09 5.74
C GLN A 269 -13.24 15.54 5.98
N GLN A 270 -14.31 15.74 6.75
CA GLN A 270 -14.76 17.08 7.16
C GLN A 270 -13.71 17.82 8.00
N ASN A 271 -13.06 17.14 8.94
CA ASN A 271 -11.98 17.74 9.71
C ASN A 271 -10.82 18.19 8.82
N ARG A 272 -10.45 17.37 7.82
CA ARG A 272 -9.42 17.73 6.84
C ARG A 272 -9.78 18.97 6.04
N GLU A 273 -11.02 19.08 5.60
CA GLU A 273 -11.54 20.26 4.89
C GLU A 273 -11.53 21.51 5.78
N ASN A 274 -11.90 21.37 7.05
CA ASN A 274 -11.88 22.48 8.03
C ASN A 274 -10.44 22.99 8.28
N TYR A 275 -9.46 22.09 8.37
CA TYR A 275 -8.04 22.48 8.43
C TYR A 275 -7.56 23.20 7.15
N GLN A 276 -8.05 22.79 5.97
CA GLN A 276 -7.73 23.47 4.71
C GLN A 276 -8.33 24.88 4.66
N GLN A 277 -9.60 25.03 5.05
CA GLN A 277 -10.25 26.35 5.12
C GLN A 277 -9.59 27.29 6.12
N ASN A 278 -9.21 26.79 7.30
CA ASN A 278 -8.46 27.60 8.26
C ASN A 278 -7.11 28.05 7.70
N ARG A 279 -6.39 27.16 6.99
CA ARG A 279 -5.14 27.52 6.31
C ARG A 279 -5.34 28.61 5.27
N GLU A 280 -6.40 28.53 4.47
CA GLU A 280 -6.75 29.54 3.47
C GLU A 280 -7.13 30.88 4.13
N ASN A 281 -7.90 30.86 5.22
CA ASN A 281 -8.21 32.07 6.00
C ASN A 281 -6.95 32.75 6.55
N TYR A 282 -5.97 32.00 7.06
CA TYR A 282 -4.69 32.57 7.49
C TYR A 282 -3.90 33.18 6.34
N GLN A 283 -3.94 32.57 5.14
CA GLN A 283 -3.29 33.12 3.96
C GLN A 283 -3.96 34.43 3.51
N GLN A 284 -5.29 34.46 3.45
CA GLN A 284 -6.05 35.66 3.08
C GLN A 284 -5.85 36.80 4.08
N ASN A 285 -5.82 36.52 5.39
CA ASN A 285 -5.54 37.55 6.39
C ASN A 285 -4.12 38.11 6.24
N ARG A 286 -3.13 37.26 5.99
CA ARG A 286 -1.75 37.70 5.72
C ARG A 286 -1.67 38.54 4.44
N GLU A 287 -2.44 38.22 3.41
CA GLU A 287 -2.51 39.02 2.18
C GLU A 287 -3.19 40.37 2.43
N LYS A 288 -4.30 40.40 3.17
CA LYS A 288 -4.96 41.65 3.59
C LYS A 288 -4.06 42.54 4.43
N GLU A 289 -3.23 41.96 5.31
CA GLU A 289 -2.21 42.70 6.07
C GLU A 289 -1.13 43.27 5.14
N ARG A 290 -0.63 42.49 4.18
CA ARG A 290 0.32 43.00 3.17
C ARG A 290 -0.28 44.11 2.32
N GLU A 291 -1.54 44.00 1.89
CA GLU A 291 -2.23 45.06 1.15
C GLU A 291 -2.43 46.33 2.00
N ARG A 292 -2.66 46.19 3.32
CA ARG A 292 -2.72 47.34 4.23
C ARG A 292 -1.35 48.00 4.37
N GLU A 293 -0.31 47.20 4.58
CA GLU A 293 1.07 47.69 4.62
C GLU A 293 1.50 48.30 3.29
N GLU A 294 1.05 47.79 2.14
CA GLU A 294 1.31 48.37 0.83
C GLU A 294 0.52 49.67 0.60
N ARG A 295 -0.67 49.81 1.18
CA ARG A 295 -1.41 51.09 1.18
C ARG A 295 -0.74 52.13 2.10
N GLU A 296 -0.27 51.72 3.27
CA GLU A 296 0.50 52.57 4.20
C GLU A 296 1.87 52.94 3.62
N ARG A 297 2.54 51.97 2.97
CA ARG A 297 3.74 52.20 2.17
C ARG A 297 3.46 53.03 0.94
N GLY A 298 2.30 52.92 0.30
CA GLY A 298 1.89 53.76 -0.83
C GLY A 298 1.72 55.24 -0.45
N ILE A 299 1.36 55.54 0.80
CA ILE A 299 1.32 56.91 1.34
C ILE A 299 2.74 57.42 1.61
N THR A 300 3.67 56.56 2.04
CA THR A 300 5.08 56.94 2.28
C THR A 300 5.97 56.89 1.03
N VAL A 301 5.64 56.07 0.03
CA VAL A 301 6.33 55.93 -1.27
C VAL A 301 5.90 57.03 -2.25
N LYS A 302 4.74 57.66 -2.07
CA LYS A 302 4.40 58.91 -2.80
C LYS A 302 5.21 60.13 -2.36
N MET A 303 5.91 60.08 -1.22
CA MET A 303 6.75 61.19 -0.73
C MET A 303 8.23 61.09 -1.15
N ALA A 304 8.69 59.93 -1.64
CA ALA A 304 10.12 59.63 -1.76
C ALA A 304 10.69 59.65 -3.20
N GLY A 305 9.97 60.23 -4.18
CA GLY A 305 10.53 60.32 -5.52
C GLY A 305 9.77 61.21 -6.49
N LEU A 306 10.07 62.51 -6.52
CA LEU A 306 10.49 63.21 -7.74
C LEU A 306 11.00 64.63 -7.45
N LEU A 307 12.10 64.97 -8.10
CA LEU A 307 12.88 66.21 -8.02
C LEU A 307 12.38 67.22 -9.09
N ILE A 308 12.22 68.52 -8.76
CA ILE A 308 12.66 69.74 -9.50
C ILE A 308 11.97 71.06 -8.99
N LYS A 309 12.84 72.03 -8.65
CA LYS A 309 12.79 73.51 -8.40
C LYS A 309 11.47 74.34 -8.36
N VAL A 310 11.26 75.00 -7.19
CA VAL A 310 10.87 76.42 -6.80
C VAL A 310 10.13 77.32 -7.83
N PRO A 311 9.25 78.31 -7.49
CA PRO A 311 8.91 78.96 -6.19
C PRO A 311 7.39 79.33 -6.00
N THR A 312 7.07 80.20 -5.03
CA THR A 312 5.79 80.92 -4.72
C THR A 312 4.85 80.24 -3.71
N LEU A 313 4.80 80.72 -2.46
CA LEU A 313 4.05 81.87 -1.91
C LEU A 313 2.53 81.60 -1.76
N PHE A 314 2.06 81.77 -0.52
CA PHE A 314 0.68 81.71 -0.02
C PHE A 314 0.06 80.28 -0.02
N PHE A 315 -0.58 79.76 1.02
CA PHE A 315 -1.55 80.33 1.95
C PHE A 315 -1.66 79.37 3.16
N ASN A 316 -1.44 79.85 4.37
CA ASN A 316 -2.34 79.54 5.50
C ASN A 316 -2.05 80.51 6.64
N ALA A 317 -2.74 81.64 6.55
CA ALA A 317 -3.02 82.49 7.68
C ALA A 317 -4.03 81.79 8.59
N SER A 318 -3.88 82.05 9.88
CA SER A 318 -4.96 82.09 10.87
C SER A 318 -5.40 80.76 11.48
N PHE A 319 -4.61 80.24 12.41
CA PHE A 319 -5.18 79.77 13.68
C PHE A 319 -4.34 80.30 14.86
N PHE A 320 -4.99 81.19 15.61
CA PHE A 320 -4.81 81.49 17.03
C PHE A 320 -3.59 82.31 17.51
N ASN A 321 -3.82 83.62 17.44
CA ASN A 321 -3.36 84.61 18.38
C ASN A 321 -3.86 84.27 19.80
N ILE A 322 -2.96 83.90 20.73
CA ILE A 322 -3.10 84.18 22.17
C ILE A 322 -1.76 84.68 22.68
N GLY A 323 -1.73 85.97 22.99
CA GLY A 323 -1.21 86.44 24.28
C GLY A 323 0.29 86.59 24.42
N CYS A 324 0.78 87.81 24.17
CA CYS A 324 1.84 88.45 24.92
C CYS A 324 1.99 87.93 26.36
N VAL A 325 3.20 87.52 26.77
CA VAL A 325 3.86 88.01 27.99
C VAL A 325 5.38 87.94 27.78
N PHE A 326 5.98 89.11 27.60
CA PHE A 326 7.35 89.45 28.00
C PHE A 326 7.58 89.03 29.46
N LEU A 327 8.68 88.34 29.79
CA LEU A 327 9.67 88.74 30.80
C LEU A 327 10.64 87.59 31.14
N THR A 328 11.93 87.85 30.91
CA THR A 328 13.11 87.52 31.74
C THR A 328 13.28 86.15 32.43
N LEU A 329 14.49 85.61 32.21
CA LEU A 329 15.22 84.48 32.82
C LEU A 329 14.98 83.09 32.21
#